data_AF-A0A9P8V837-F1
#
_entry.id   AF-A0A9P8V837-F1
#
_cell.length_a   1.000
_cell.length_b   1.000
_cell.length_c   1.000
_cell.angle_alpha   90.00
_cell.angle_beta   90.00
_cell.angle_gamma   90.00
#
_symmetry.space_group_name_H-M   'P 1'
#
loop_
_entity.id
_entity.type
_entity.pdbx_description
1 polymer ?
#
loop_
_entity_poly.entity_id
_entity_poly.type
_entity_poly.pdbx_seq_one_letter_code
_entity_poly.pdbx_strand_id
1 'polypeptide(L)'
;MATVQEPIHAGGGPGQSEIPGDAEVGWQEKTTGNDAKYRVKAEDYDIQEADGSGDGPEASGPAFSNVAVNWVVGTQGVPSDQVQQQTSITYYTLKKAPWWSIYTYELTITATDTYDYKFTDASGDTYTLDVWQNSGSHYVQYRSDAPTIVSISGS
;
A
#
# COMPACT_ATOMS: atom_id res chain seq x y z
N MET A 1 1.51 32.53 60.14
CA MET A 1 1.07 32.81 58.76
C MET A 1 1.93 31.98 57.81
N ALA A 2 1.28 31.34 56.84
CA ALA A 2 1.82 30.61 55.68
C ALA A 2 2.67 29.33 55.89
N THR A 3 1.96 28.18 55.92
CA THR A 3 2.22 26.98 55.08
C THR A 3 2.42 27.43 53.60
N VAL A 4 3.23 26.82 52.72
CA VAL A 4 3.04 25.59 51.90
C VAL A 4 4.39 25.35 51.17
N GLN A 5 5.05 24.19 51.32
CA GLN A 5 4.91 22.95 50.54
C GLN A 5 5.72 22.93 49.23
N GLU A 6 6.76 22.10 49.21
CA GLU A 6 7.51 21.72 48.01
C GLU A 6 6.61 20.91 47.06
N PRO A 7 6.66 21.11 45.73
CA PRO A 7 6.17 20.13 44.80
C PRO A 7 7.27 19.14 44.43
N ILE A 8 7.11 17.93 44.95
CA ILE A 8 7.56 16.66 44.40
C ILE A 8 6.99 16.41 42.99
N HIS A 9 7.77 15.70 42.17
CA HIS A 9 7.47 15.25 40.81
C HIS A 9 6.06 14.66 40.59
N ALA A 10 5.39 15.09 39.52
CA ALA A 10 4.39 14.33 38.75
C ALA A 10 4.48 14.86 37.31
N GLY A 11 5.05 14.15 36.35
CA GLY A 11 4.50 12.94 35.76
C GLY A 11 4.45 13.18 34.25
N GLY A 12 5.58 12.95 33.56
CA GLY A 12 5.60 12.87 32.11
C GLY A 12 4.73 11.69 31.70
N GLY A 13 3.53 11.97 31.21
CA GLY A 13 2.63 10.96 30.66
C GLY A 13 3.30 10.24 29.47
N PRO A 14 3.00 8.95 29.25
CA PRO A 14 3.55 8.21 28.12
C PRO A 14 3.16 8.93 26.82
N GLY A 15 4.15 9.12 25.95
CA GLY A 15 4.04 9.92 24.74
C GLY A 15 2.78 9.58 23.94
N GLN A 16 1.94 10.58 23.71
CA GLN A 16 1.09 10.56 22.53
C GLN A 16 2.05 10.47 21.34
N SER A 17 2.12 9.30 20.69
CA SER A 17 2.70 9.22 19.36
C SER A 17 1.88 10.18 18.50
N GLU A 18 2.43 11.35 18.20
CA GLU A 18 1.81 12.29 17.29
C GLU A 18 1.73 11.62 15.92
N ILE A 19 0.56 11.69 15.29
CA ILE A 19 0.41 11.24 13.90
C ILE A 19 1.34 12.13 13.06
N PRO A 20 2.22 11.59 12.21
CA PRO A 20 3.06 12.39 11.34
C PRO A 20 2.19 13.35 10.51
N GLY A 21 2.55 14.63 10.46
CA GLY A 21 1.72 15.65 9.78
C GLY A 21 1.52 15.38 8.28
N ASP A 22 2.42 14.62 7.67
CA ASP A 22 2.42 14.19 6.27
C ASP A 22 1.85 12.78 6.04
N ALA A 23 1.36 12.09 7.07
CA ALA A 23 0.91 10.70 7.00
C ALA A 23 -0.19 10.45 5.93
N GLU A 24 -1.03 11.46 5.68
CA GLU A 24 -2.14 11.40 4.73
C GLU A 24 -1.80 12.00 3.34
N VAL A 25 -0.60 12.58 3.16
CA VAL A 25 -0.21 13.25 1.91
C VAL A 25 0.16 12.22 0.82
N GLY A 26 -0.33 12.46 -0.40
CA GLY A 26 -0.04 11.67 -1.61
C GLY A 26 -0.84 10.37 -1.73
N TRP A 27 -1.82 10.14 -0.86
CA TRP A 27 -2.73 9.00 -0.98
C TRP A 27 -3.92 9.35 -1.87
N GLN A 28 -4.24 8.46 -2.80
CA GLN A 28 -5.47 8.46 -3.59
C GLN A 28 -6.44 7.42 -3.03
N GLU A 29 -7.64 7.83 -2.62
CA GLU A 29 -8.70 6.90 -2.24
C GLU A 29 -9.36 6.28 -3.47
N LYS A 30 -9.61 4.97 -3.43
CA LYS A 30 -10.29 4.20 -4.46
C LYS A 30 -11.33 3.26 -3.82
N THR A 31 -12.22 2.74 -4.64
CA THR A 31 -13.26 1.78 -4.23
C THR A 31 -13.14 0.52 -5.07
N THR A 32 -13.17 -0.65 -4.42
CA THR A 32 -13.19 -1.96 -5.11
C THR A 32 -14.54 -2.19 -5.79
N GLY A 33 -14.66 -3.26 -6.59
CA GLY A 33 -15.95 -3.67 -7.18
C GLY A 33 -17.03 -4.07 -6.17
N ASN A 34 -16.65 -4.34 -4.91
CA ASN A 34 -17.55 -4.72 -3.81
C ASN A 34 -17.81 -3.54 -2.84
N ASP A 35 -17.63 -2.30 -3.28
CA ASP A 35 -17.80 -1.07 -2.49
C ASP A 35 -16.85 -0.91 -1.28
N ALA A 36 -15.86 -1.81 -1.11
CA ALA A 36 -14.83 -1.65 -0.09
C ALA A 36 -13.84 -0.54 -0.48
N LYS A 37 -13.54 0.38 0.44
CA LYS A 37 -12.54 1.43 0.23
C LYS A 37 -11.12 0.91 0.42
N TYR A 38 -10.19 1.46 -0.35
CA TYR A 38 -8.75 1.30 -0.20
C TYR A 38 -8.05 2.60 -0.65
N ARG A 39 -6.74 2.69 -0.46
CA ARG A 39 -5.96 3.82 -0.99
C ARG A 39 -4.63 3.37 -1.55
N VAL A 40 -4.13 4.17 -2.49
CA VAL A 40 -2.86 3.93 -3.17
C VAL A 40 -1.96 5.15 -3.12
N LYS A 41 -0.65 4.93 -3.19
CA LYS A 41 0.37 5.97 -3.20
C LYS A 41 1.62 5.48 -3.93
N ALA A 42 2.35 6.39 -4.56
CA ALA A 42 3.73 6.19 -4.96
C ALA A 42 4.64 7.05 -4.09
N GLU A 43 5.87 6.58 -3.85
CA GLU A 43 6.86 7.29 -3.05
C GLU A 43 7.36 8.56 -3.74
N ASP A 44 7.65 8.45 -5.04
CA ASP A 44 8.40 9.46 -5.80
C ASP A 44 7.52 10.42 -6.60
N TYR A 45 6.21 10.16 -6.70
CA TYR A 45 5.28 10.98 -7.47
C TYR A 45 3.85 10.88 -6.94
N ASP A 46 3.02 11.87 -7.28
CA ASP A 46 1.59 11.82 -6.97
C ASP A 46 0.84 11.08 -8.07
N ILE A 47 0.18 9.96 -7.70
CA ILE A 47 -0.60 9.16 -8.64
C ILE A 47 -1.79 9.96 -9.21
N GLN A 48 -2.39 10.85 -8.42
CA GLN A 48 -3.54 11.66 -8.86
C GLN A 48 -3.14 12.66 -9.95
N GLU A 49 -1.93 13.21 -9.87
CA GLU A 49 -1.41 14.11 -10.90
C GLU A 49 -0.97 13.34 -12.16
N ALA A 50 -0.45 12.11 -11.99
CA ALA A 50 -0.04 11.25 -13.08
C ALA A 50 -1.25 10.72 -13.89
N ASP A 51 -2.38 10.47 -13.21
CA ASP A 51 -3.67 10.04 -13.79
C ASP A 51 -4.44 11.19 -14.48
N GLY A 52 -3.72 12.07 -15.20
CA GLY A 52 -4.26 13.29 -15.82
C GLY A 52 -5.32 13.07 -16.91
N SER A 53 -5.56 11.83 -17.31
CA SER A 53 -6.50 11.44 -18.37
C SER A 53 -7.65 10.55 -17.86
N GLY A 54 -7.53 9.94 -16.69
CA GLY A 54 -8.45 8.91 -16.19
C GLY A 54 -8.32 7.55 -16.88
N ASP A 55 -7.44 7.43 -17.87
CA ASP A 55 -6.97 6.18 -18.45
C ASP A 55 -5.62 5.86 -17.76
N GLY A 56 -5.51 4.69 -17.13
CA GLY A 56 -4.30 4.25 -16.41
C GLY A 56 -3.03 4.22 -17.28
N PRO A 57 -1.86 3.85 -16.71
CA PRO A 57 -0.60 3.87 -17.44
C PRO A 57 -0.63 2.94 -18.64
N GLU A 58 -0.07 3.39 -19.77
CA GLU A 58 0.20 2.48 -20.88
C GLU A 58 1.20 1.43 -20.40
N ALA A 59 0.81 0.15 -20.50
CA ALA A 59 1.70 -0.93 -20.10
C ALA A 59 2.97 -0.94 -20.94
N SER A 60 4.12 -0.99 -20.28
CA SER A 60 5.42 -1.11 -20.95
C SER A 60 5.68 -2.53 -21.48
N GLY A 61 4.91 -3.53 -21.02
CA GLY A 61 5.00 -4.92 -21.46
C GLY A 61 3.64 -5.54 -21.78
N PRO A 62 3.61 -6.84 -22.14
CA PRO A 62 2.35 -7.53 -22.43
C PRO A 62 1.43 -7.56 -21.21
N ALA A 63 0.12 -7.46 -21.43
CA ALA A 63 -0.86 -7.68 -20.38
C ALA A 63 -0.78 -9.12 -19.86
N PHE A 64 -1.01 -9.29 -18.57
CA PHE A 64 -1.02 -10.57 -17.88
C PHE A 64 -2.24 -10.68 -16.97
N SER A 65 -2.69 -11.91 -16.73
CA SER A 65 -3.90 -12.16 -15.95
C SER A 65 -3.72 -13.35 -15.03
N ASN A 66 -4.20 -13.21 -13.80
CA ASN A 66 -4.26 -14.28 -12.80
C ASN A 66 -2.91 -14.98 -12.55
N VAL A 67 -1.82 -14.21 -12.52
CA VAL A 67 -0.51 -14.72 -12.11
C VAL A 67 -0.59 -15.11 -10.63
N ALA A 68 -0.49 -16.41 -10.35
CA ALA A 68 -0.67 -16.94 -9.01
C ALA A 68 0.49 -16.59 -8.08
N VAL A 69 0.16 -16.10 -6.89
CA VAL A 69 1.10 -15.82 -5.80
C VAL A 69 0.54 -16.29 -4.46
N ASN A 70 1.35 -16.25 -3.41
CA ASN A 70 0.91 -16.50 -2.04
C ASN A 70 1.65 -15.56 -1.10
N TRP A 71 1.27 -14.28 -1.12
CA TRP A 71 1.88 -13.25 -0.27
C TRP A 71 1.04 -13.12 1.00
N VAL A 72 1.62 -13.52 2.13
CA VAL A 72 0.95 -13.60 3.43
C VAL A 72 1.35 -12.41 4.29
N VAL A 73 0.47 -11.93 5.15
CA VAL A 73 0.78 -10.84 6.07
C VAL A 73 1.99 -11.19 6.93
N GLY A 74 2.99 -10.31 6.92
CA GLY A 74 4.29 -10.49 7.56
C GLY A 74 5.39 -11.01 6.62
N THR A 75 5.12 -11.22 5.33
CA THR A 75 6.14 -11.67 4.37
C THR A 75 6.63 -10.54 3.48
N GLN A 76 7.87 -10.67 3.03
CA GLN A 76 8.51 -9.80 2.05
C GLN A 76 9.55 -10.59 1.27
N GLY A 77 9.91 -10.11 0.09
CA GLY A 77 11.00 -10.70 -0.67
C GLY A 77 10.90 -10.45 -2.17
N VAL A 78 11.87 -11.03 -2.86
CA VAL A 78 11.90 -11.10 -4.33
C VAL A 78 10.92 -12.19 -4.78
N PRO A 79 9.97 -11.91 -5.70
CA PRO A 79 9.10 -12.94 -6.26
C PRO A 79 9.89 -14.02 -7.01
N SER A 80 9.26 -15.16 -7.32
CA SER A 80 9.91 -16.17 -8.17
C SER A 80 10.23 -15.60 -9.55
N ASP A 81 11.23 -16.15 -10.24
CA ASP A 81 11.64 -15.69 -11.57
C ASP A 81 10.47 -15.66 -12.57
N GLN A 82 9.55 -16.63 -12.48
CA GLN A 82 8.35 -16.66 -13.31
C GLN A 82 7.42 -15.47 -13.03
N VAL A 83 7.21 -15.11 -11.76
CA VAL A 83 6.38 -13.96 -11.39
C VAL A 83 7.06 -12.67 -11.84
N GLN A 84 8.37 -12.52 -11.59
CA GLN A 84 9.13 -11.34 -12.04
C GLN A 84 9.07 -11.16 -13.56
N GLN A 85 9.23 -12.24 -14.34
CA GLN A 85 9.18 -12.18 -15.80
C GLN A 85 7.80 -11.82 -16.36
N GLN A 86 6.72 -12.15 -15.64
CA GLN A 86 5.36 -11.91 -16.09
C GLN A 86 4.82 -10.56 -15.64
N THR A 87 5.16 -10.14 -14.42
CA THR A 87 4.55 -8.97 -13.80
C THR A 87 5.51 -7.80 -13.65
N SER A 88 6.81 -7.99 -13.91
CA SER A 88 7.86 -7.00 -13.71
C SER A 88 8.02 -6.50 -12.26
N ILE A 89 7.36 -7.15 -11.30
CA ILE A 89 7.50 -6.84 -9.86
C ILE A 89 8.78 -7.48 -9.36
N THR A 90 9.68 -6.67 -8.82
CA THR A 90 11.01 -7.10 -8.35
C THR A 90 11.07 -7.33 -6.84
N TYR A 91 10.16 -6.72 -6.09
CA TYR A 91 10.07 -6.89 -4.65
C TYR A 91 8.64 -6.68 -4.17
N TYR A 92 8.28 -7.35 -3.07
CA TYR A 92 7.04 -7.08 -2.36
C TYR A 92 7.25 -7.10 -0.85
N THR A 93 6.35 -6.44 -0.12
CA THR A 93 6.16 -6.58 1.32
C THR A 93 4.67 -6.50 1.62
N LEU A 94 4.14 -7.46 2.36
CA LEU A 94 2.77 -7.41 2.88
C LEU A 94 2.82 -7.40 4.41
N LYS A 95 2.30 -6.36 5.04
CA LYS A 95 2.34 -6.17 6.50
C LYS A 95 1.07 -5.48 7.01
N LYS A 96 0.95 -5.36 8.33
CA LYS A 96 -0.06 -4.46 8.90
C LYS A 96 0.29 -3.02 8.54
N ALA A 97 -0.74 -2.25 8.18
CA ALA A 97 -0.58 -0.82 7.95
C ALA A 97 -0.10 -0.12 9.24
N PRO A 98 0.53 1.05 9.12
CA PRO A 98 0.92 1.85 10.29
C PRO A 98 -0.27 2.12 11.22
N TRP A 99 0.00 2.27 12.52
CA TRP A 99 -1.02 2.40 13.57
C TRP A 99 -1.97 3.60 13.39
N TRP A 100 -1.55 4.63 12.65
CA TRP A 100 -2.34 5.80 12.32
C TRP A 100 -3.21 5.62 11.07
N SER A 101 -2.95 4.57 10.28
CA SER A 101 -3.77 4.28 9.11
C SER A 101 -5.14 3.78 9.55
N ILE A 102 -6.18 4.25 8.87
CA ILE A 102 -7.53 3.72 9.05
C ILE A 102 -7.66 2.29 8.45
N TYR A 103 -6.75 1.91 7.55
CA TYR A 103 -6.70 0.60 6.90
C TYR A 103 -5.89 -0.41 7.73
N THR A 104 -6.10 -1.70 7.48
CA THR A 104 -5.49 -2.76 8.32
C THR A 104 -4.19 -3.28 7.74
N TYR A 105 -4.07 -3.34 6.41
CA TYR A 105 -2.95 -3.95 5.70
C TYR A 105 -2.32 -2.97 4.71
N GLU A 106 -1.03 -3.14 4.49
CA GLU A 106 -0.24 -2.41 3.49
C GLU A 106 0.53 -3.41 2.64
N LEU A 107 0.25 -3.43 1.34
CA LEU A 107 1.08 -4.03 0.32
C LEU A 107 2.00 -2.97 -0.26
N THR A 108 3.30 -3.25 -0.25
CA THR A 108 4.32 -2.45 -0.94
C THR A 108 4.92 -3.27 -2.06
N ILE A 109 5.10 -2.67 -3.23
CA ILE A 109 5.83 -3.28 -4.35
C ILE A 109 6.86 -2.34 -4.96
N THR A 110 7.85 -2.92 -5.63
CA THR A 110 8.68 -2.24 -6.63
C THR A 110 8.53 -2.97 -7.96
N ALA A 111 8.50 -2.22 -9.07
CA ALA A 111 8.35 -2.77 -10.40
C ALA A 111 9.31 -2.11 -11.39
N THR A 112 9.70 -2.82 -12.45
CA THR A 112 10.58 -2.31 -13.50
C THR A 112 9.85 -1.82 -14.74
N ASP A 113 8.53 -2.00 -14.80
CA ASP A 113 7.66 -1.61 -15.92
C ASP A 113 6.40 -0.91 -15.40
N THR A 114 5.78 -0.13 -16.29
CA THR A 114 4.49 0.51 -16.05
C THR A 114 3.34 -0.45 -16.33
N TYR A 115 2.34 -0.48 -15.45
CA TYR A 115 1.12 -1.28 -15.57
C TYR A 115 0.01 -0.71 -14.66
N ASP A 116 -1.26 -0.91 -15.04
CA ASP A 116 -2.39 -0.92 -14.10
C ASP A 116 -2.43 -2.28 -13.39
N TYR A 117 -1.76 -2.38 -12.24
CA TYR A 117 -1.73 -3.63 -11.47
C TYR A 117 -3.04 -3.87 -10.75
N LYS A 118 -3.49 -5.13 -10.75
CA LYS A 118 -4.65 -5.60 -9.99
C LYS A 118 -4.20 -6.71 -9.04
N PHE A 119 -4.36 -6.47 -7.74
CA PHE A 119 -4.04 -7.44 -6.70
C PHE A 119 -5.33 -8.01 -6.13
N THR A 120 -5.53 -9.32 -6.26
CA THR A 120 -6.70 -10.00 -5.70
C THR A 120 -6.30 -10.76 -4.44
N ASP A 121 -7.04 -10.53 -3.37
CA ASP A 121 -6.85 -11.22 -2.10
C ASP A 121 -7.64 -12.53 -2.00
N ALA A 122 -7.44 -13.27 -0.91
CA ALA A 122 -8.09 -14.56 -0.70
C ALA A 122 -9.61 -14.45 -0.40
N SER A 123 -10.13 -13.26 -0.08
CA SER A 123 -11.57 -13.00 -0.04
C SER A 123 -12.18 -12.74 -1.42
N GLY A 124 -11.34 -12.45 -2.42
CA GLY A 124 -11.76 -12.13 -3.79
C GLY A 124 -11.87 -10.62 -4.06
N ASP A 125 -11.53 -9.77 -3.10
CA ASP A 125 -11.46 -8.32 -3.32
C ASP A 125 -10.25 -8.00 -4.19
N THR A 126 -10.42 -7.03 -5.10
CA THR A 126 -9.37 -6.61 -6.03
C THR A 126 -9.07 -5.13 -5.89
N TYR A 127 -7.78 -4.82 -5.74
CA TYR A 127 -7.26 -3.48 -5.56
C TYR A 127 -6.42 -3.07 -6.78
N THR A 128 -6.67 -1.89 -7.34
CA THR A 128 -5.92 -1.40 -8.50
C THR A 128 -4.83 -0.43 -8.09
N LEU A 129 -3.66 -0.53 -8.71
CA LEU A 129 -2.49 0.30 -8.46
C LEU A 129 -1.82 0.64 -9.78
N ASP A 130 -1.91 1.92 -10.13
CA ASP A 130 -1.28 2.45 -11.32
C ASP A 130 0.20 2.74 -11.03
N VAL A 131 1.09 2.03 -11.74
CA VAL A 131 2.53 2.28 -11.70
C VAL A 131 2.91 3.04 -12.96
N TRP A 132 3.08 4.36 -12.83
CA TRP A 132 3.44 5.27 -13.91
C TRP A 132 4.95 5.48 -14.05
N GLN A 133 5.68 5.33 -12.95
CA GLN A 133 7.14 5.46 -12.92
C GLN A 133 7.73 4.28 -12.16
N ASN A 134 8.85 3.78 -12.67
CA ASN A 134 9.49 2.55 -12.17
C ASN A 134 10.46 2.84 -11.01
N SER A 135 10.35 4.03 -10.41
CA SER A 135 11.18 4.47 -9.29
C SER A 135 10.39 4.39 -7.98
N GLY A 136 11.13 4.16 -6.89
CA GLY A 136 10.56 4.13 -5.56
C GLY A 136 9.58 2.99 -5.32
N SER A 137 8.93 3.07 -4.17
CA SER A 137 7.93 2.10 -3.74
C SER A 137 6.52 2.55 -4.09
N HIS A 138 5.66 1.58 -4.38
CA HIS A 138 4.23 1.79 -4.57
C HIS A 138 3.45 1.04 -3.52
N TYR A 139 2.36 1.64 -3.05
CA TYR A 139 1.66 1.22 -1.85
C TYR A 139 0.18 1.03 -2.12
N VAL A 140 -0.40 -0.03 -1.55
CA VAL A 140 -1.83 -0.26 -1.43
C VAL A 140 -2.16 -0.46 0.04
N GLN A 141 -3.05 0.37 0.59
CA GLN A 141 -3.60 0.17 1.93
C GLN A 141 -5.08 -0.19 1.87
N TYR A 142 -5.44 -1.30 2.52
CA TYR A 142 -6.77 -1.91 2.41
C TYR A 142 -7.24 -2.59 3.70
N ARG A 143 -8.53 -2.98 3.71
CA ARG A 143 -9.13 -3.85 4.73
C ARG A 143 -9.60 -5.12 4.05
N SER A 144 -9.41 -6.26 4.71
CA SER A 144 -9.81 -7.57 4.21
C SER A 144 -9.91 -8.55 5.37
N ASP A 145 -10.87 -9.47 5.30
CA ASP A 145 -10.99 -10.59 6.24
C ASP A 145 -10.04 -11.75 5.88
N ALA A 146 -9.51 -11.75 4.64
CA ALA A 146 -8.58 -12.75 4.13
C ALA A 146 -7.46 -12.06 3.31
N PRO A 147 -6.53 -11.34 3.97
CA PRO A 147 -5.66 -10.34 3.33
C PRO A 147 -4.53 -10.90 2.46
N THR A 148 -4.35 -12.22 2.42
CA THR A 148 -3.34 -12.86 1.59
C THR A 148 -3.60 -12.53 0.12
N ILE A 149 -2.61 -11.98 -0.59
CA ILE A 149 -2.70 -11.77 -2.03
C ILE A 149 -2.45 -13.11 -2.73
N VAL A 150 -3.39 -13.51 -3.59
CA VAL A 150 -3.40 -14.81 -4.27
C VAL A 150 -3.21 -14.71 -5.78
N SER A 151 -3.52 -13.56 -6.38
CA SER A 151 -3.26 -13.34 -7.80
C SER A 151 -2.96 -11.89 -8.15
N ILE A 152 -2.25 -11.74 -9.27
CA ILE A 152 -1.85 -10.45 -9.84
C ILE A 152 -2.25 -10.43 -11.32
N SER A 153 -2.83 -9.32 -11.77
CA SER A 153 -3.05 -9.02 -13.18
C SER A 153 -2.48 -7.64 -13.51
N GLY A 154 -2.26 -7.37 -14.80
CA GLY A 154 -1.75 -6.08 -15.27
C GLY A 154 -2.07 -5.86 -16.74
N SER A 155 -2.35 -4.62 -17.12
CA SER A 155 -2.67 -4.20 -18.48
C SER A 155 -2.15 -2.81 -18.78
#